data_AF-A0A9W9ZBR5-F1
#
_entry.id   AF-A0A9W9ZBR5-F1
#
_cell.length_a   1.000
_cell.length_b   1.000
_cell.length_c   1.000
_cell.angle_alpha   90.00
_cell.angle_beta   90.00
_cell.angle_gamma   90.00
#
_symmetry.space_group_name_H-M   'P 1'
#
loop_
_entity.id
_entity.type
_entity.pdbx_description
1 polymer ?
#
loop_
_entity_poly.entity_id
_entity_poly.type
_entity_poly.pdbx_seq_one_letter_code
_entity_poly.pdbx_strand_id
1 'polypeptide(L)'
;MKSKTYGYIYREPLATLGGSGVLPTVPPERPITLKMEDATKTPPGAHSHEVTLIPDEVKLAKGRKRYFRKTTTPGAGHQHTITVFWRNGFWMIQRCDDYDDRQYRCKDRHGKYLIEDINV
;
A
#
# COMPACT_ATOMS: atom_id res chain seq x y z
N MET A 1 12.77 27.46 12.30
CA MET A 1 11.47 27.45 13.00
C MET A 1 10.36 27.00 12.04
N LYS A 2 9.82 25.79 12.22
CA LYS A 2 8.37 25.48 12.25
C LYS A 2 8.22 24.17 13.03
N SER A 3 7.52 24.26 14.16
CA SER A 3 7.27 23.19 15.12
C SER A 3 6.46 22.05 14.49
N LYS A 4 6.79 20.79 14.82
CA LYS A 4 5.88 19.65 14.66
C LYS A 4 5.58 19.07 16.04
N THR A 5 4.78 19.79 16.82
CA THR A 5 4.13 19.24 18.01
C THR A 5 2.85 18.53 17.55
N TYR A 6 2.89 17.20 17.43
CA TYR A 6 1.67 16.39 17.34
C TYR A 6 1.20 16.10 18.76
N GLY A 7 0.39 17.00 19.31
CA GLY A 7 -0.33 16.77 20.56
C GLY A 7 -1.52 15.86 20.30
N TYR A 8 -1.36 14.56 20.57
CA TYR A 8 -2.51 13.65 20.65
C TYR A 8 -3.18 13.83 22.01
N ILE A 9 -4.21 14.66 22.07
CA ILE A 9 -5.09 14.76 23.24
C ILE A 9 -5.98 13.52 23.24
N TYR A 10 -5.60 12.51 24.01
CA TYR A 10 -6.52 11.46 24.43
C TYR A 10 -7.51 12.08 25.42
N ARG A 11 -8.75 12.29 25.00
CA ARG A 11 -9.87 12.47 25.93
C ARG A 11 -10.37 11.08 26.31
N GLU A 12 -9.92 10.57 27.45
CA GLU A 12 -10.50 9.36 28.03
C GLU A 12 -11.86 9.68 28.67
N PRO A 13 -12.91 8.86 28.48
CA PRO A 13 -13.92 8.71 29.51
C PRO A 13 -13.28 7.92 30.66
N LEU A 14 -13.32 8.49 31.87
CA LEU A 14 -12.88 7.86 33.11
C LEU A 14 -13.61 6.52 33.32
N ALA A 15 -13.02 5.44 32.82
CA ALA A 15 -13.40 4.08 33.15
C ALA A 15 -12.33 3.48 34.06
N THR A 16 -12.59 3.64 35.36
CA THR A 16 -12.27 2.70 36.43
C THR A 16 -10.80 2.41 36.73
N LEU A 17 -10.37 3.01 37.85
CA LEU A 17 -9.42 2.48 38.81
C LEU A 17 -9.44 0.94 38.88
N GLY A 18 -8.31 0.30 38.53
CA GLY A 18 -8.02 -1.09 38.90
C GLY A 18 -8.05 -2.09 37.76
N GLY A 19 -6.90 -2.34 37.13
CA GLY A 19 -6.71 -3.52 36.29
C GLY A 19 -5.45 -3.44 35.44
N SER A 20 -4.46 -4.29 35.73
CA SER A 20 -3.34 -4.55 34.82
C SER A 20 -3.85 -4.85 33.41
N GLY A 21 -3.37 -4.13 32.40
CA GLY A 21 -3.88 -4.31 31.04
C GLY A 21 -2.93 -3.79 29.98
N VAL A 22 -1.84 -4.54 29.75
CA VAL A 22 -1.05 -4.66 28.51
C VAL A 22 -1.15 -3.47 27.55
N LEU A 23 -0.08 -2.65 27.48
CA LEU A 23 0.18 -1.74 26.35
C LEU A 23 -0.05 -2.50 25.04
N PRO A 24 -0.84 -2.00 24.08
CA PRO A 24 -0.99 -2.66 22.79
C PRO A 24 0.38 -2.77 22.11
N THR A 25 0.93 -3.99 22.07
CA THR A 25 2.23 -4.32 21.44
C THR A 25 2.15 -4.35 19.91
N VAL A 26 0.95 -4.20 19.35
CA VAL A 26 0.72 -4.18 17.90
C VAL A 26 0.62 -2.71 17.47
N PRO A 27 1.50 -2.25 16.56
CA PRO A 27 1.36 -0.92 15.96
C PRO A 27 -0.07 -0.76 15.43
N PRO A 28 -0.75 0.38 15.65
CA PRO A 28 -2.09 0.58 15.13
C PRO A 28 -2.09 0.26 13.63
N GLU A 29 -3.01 -0.62 13.21
CA GLU A 29 -3.07 -1.07 11.83
C GLU A 29 -3.33 0.16 10.96
N ARG A 30 -2.30 0.60 10.22
CA ARG A 30 -2.33 1.82 9.40
C ARG A 30 -2.51 1.46 7.92
N PRO A 31 -3.18 2.32 7.14
CA PRO A 31 -3.15 2.18 5.69
C PRO A 31 -1.70 2.22 5.21
N ILE A 32 -1.40 1.45 4.17
CA ILE A 32 -0.08 1.47 3.52
C ILE A 32 -0.24 1.93 2.08
N THR A 33 0.70 2.75 1.63
CA THR A 33 0.83 3.10 0.21
C THR A 33 1.89 2.21 -0.40
N LEU A 34 1.55 1.62 -1.55
CA LEU A 34 2.42 0.76 -2.33
C LEU A 34 2.76 1.47 -3.64
N LYS A 35 4.05 1.69 -3.88
CA LYS A 35 4.57 2.33 -5.09
C LYS A 35 5.06 1.28 -6.08
N MET A 36 4.72 1.46 -7.35
CA MET A 36 5.25 0.68 -8.47
C MET A 36 6.67 1.12 -8.84
N GLU A 37 7.44 0.19 -9.37
CA GLU A 37 8.67 0.51 -10.10
C GLU A 37 8.34 1.37 -11.33
N ASP A 38 9.29 2.21 -11.76
CA ASP A 38 9.12 3.07 -12.92
C ASP A 38 8.85 2.26 -14.20
N ALA A 39 7.95 2.79 -15.04
CA ALA A 39 7.66 2.25 -16.35
C ALA A 39 8.91 2.25 -17.24
N THR A 40 9.18 1.13 -17.89
CA THR A 40 10.34 0.98 -18.79
C THR A 40 10.01 1.25 -20.26
N LYS A 41 8.71 1.32 -20.62
CA LYS A 41 8.28 1.55 -22.00
C LYS A 41 8.22 3.04 -22.34
N THR A 42 8.72 3.38 -23.52
CA THR A 42 8.69 4.75 -24.07
C THR A 42 8.11 4.73 -25.49
N PRO A 43 7.18 5.64 -25.86
CA PRO A 43 6.46 6.62 -25.02
C PRO A 43 5.46 5.95 -24.04
N PRO A 44 5.04 6.58 -22.92
CA PRO A 44 5.12 8.02 -22.59
C PRO A 44 6.39 8.48 -21.85
N GLY A 45 7.30 7.57 -21.52
CA GLY A 45 8.52 7.86 -20.74
C GLY A 45 8.40 7.39 -19.29
N ALA A 46 9.46 7.56 -18.50
CA ALA A 46 9.53 7.05 -17.14
C ALA A 46 8.48 7.73 -16.22
N HIS A 47 7.69 6.91 -15.52
CA HIS A 47 6.71 7.32 -14.52
C HIS A 47 6.36 6.15 -13.60
N SER A 48 5.77 6.43 -12.44
CA SER A 48 5.32 5.43 -11.48
C SER A 48 3.86 5.66 -11.07
N HIS A 49 3.21 4.64 -10.53
CA HIS A 49 1.92 4.77 -9.88
C HIS A 49 1.90 4.20 -8.47
N GLU A 50 0.87 4.54 -7.72
CA GLU A 50 0.69 4.12 -6.34
C GLU A 50 -0.70 3.52 -6.12
N VAL A 51 -0.82 2.64 -5.11
CA VAL A 51 -2.10 2.18 -4.57
C VAL A 51 -2.07 2.19 -3.05
N THR A 52 -3.18 2.54 -2.42
CA THR A 52 -3.31 2.48 -0.96
C THR A 52 -4.15 1.28 -0.55
N LEU A 53 -3.61 0.43 0.32
CA LEU A 53 -4.36 -0.63 0.99
C LEU A 53 -4.82 -0.17 2.36
N ILE A 54 -6.10 -0.42 2.68
CA ILE A 54 -6.62 -0.15 4.02
C ILE A 54 -6.12 -1.21 5.02
N PRO A 55 -6.11 -0.93 6.33
CA PRO A 55 -5.63 -1.85 7.37
C PRO A 55 -6.12 -3.31 7.22
N ASP A 56 -7.42 -3.50 7.02
CA ASP A 56 -8.02 -4.82 6.85
C ASP A 56 -7.52 -5.56 5.59
N GLU A 57 -7.30 -4.83 4.48
CA GLU A 57 -6.75 -5.41 3.25
C GLU A 57 -5.31 -5.90 3.50
N VAL A 58 -4.51 -5.12 4.23
CA VAL A 58 -3.13 -5.51 4.59
C VAL A 58 -3.13 -6.79 5.41
N LYS A 59 -3.99 -6.85 6.43
CA LYS A 59 -4.14 -8.02 7.31
C LYS A 59 -4.58 -9.26 6.54
N LEU A 60 -5.59 -9.11 5.69
CA LEU A 60 -6.12 -10.20 4.87
C LEU A 60 -5.12 -10.66 3.80
N ALA A 61 -4.35 -9.75 3.21
CA ALA A 61 -3.30 -10.09 2.25
C ALA A 61 -2.15 -10.85 2.94
N LYS A 62 -1.60 -10.31 4.02
CA LYS A 62 -0.46 -10.89 4.74
C LYS A 62 -0.83 -12.21 5.45
N GLY A 63 -2.02 -12.29 6.05
CA GLY A 63 -2.46 -13.44 6.84
C GLY A 63 -3.20 -14.53 6.06
N ARG A 64 -4.01 -14.16 5.06
CA ARG A 64 -4.86 -15.11 4.31
C ARG A 64 -4.48 -15.23 2.83
N LYS A 65 -3.38 -14.62 2.40
CA LYS A 65 -2.93 -14.58 1.00
C LYS A 65 -4.03 -14.09 0.05
N ARG A 66 -4.89 -13.17 0.52
CA ARG A 66 -5.94 -12.59 -0.31
C ARG A 66 -5.38 -11.59 -1.33
N TYR A 67 -6.09 -11.50 -2.45
CA TYR A 67 -5.80 -10.61 -3.56
C TYR A 67 -6.76 -9.42 -3.51
N PHE A 68 -6.26 -8.24 -3.84
CA PHE A 68 -7.05 -7.00 -3.85
C PHE A 68 -6.93 -6.28 -5.18
N ARG A 69 -8.07 -5.99 -5.80
CA ARG A 69 -8.13 -5.20 -7.03
C ARG A 69 -8.17 -3.72 -6.68
N LYS A 70 -7.21 -2.94 -7.16
CA LYS A 70 -7.08 -1.50 -6.88
C LYS A 70 -6.84 -0.73 -8.17
N THR A 71 -7.37 0.47 -8.23
CA THR A 71 -7.02 1.45 -9.27
C THR A 71 -5.86 2.29 -8.77
N THR A 72 -4.86 2.50 -9.61
CA THR A 72 -3.68 3.28 -9.26
C THR A 72 -3.93 4.78 -9.27
N THR A 73 -3.04 5.55 -8.65
CA THR A 73 -2.97 7.00 -8.85
C THR A 73 -2.66 7.34 -10.32
N PRO A 74 -3.13 8.49 -10.84
CA PRO A 74 -2.75 8.97 -12.16
C PRO A 74 -1.24 9.22 -12.27
N GLY A 75 -0.62 8.73 -13.33
CA GLY A 75 0.79 8.96 -13.68
C GLY A 75 0.93 9.05 -15.20
N ALA A 76 1.72 10.00 -15.70
CA ALA A 76 1.87 10.26 -17.14
C ALA A 76 0.55 10.27 -17.94
N GLY A 77 -0.51 10.82 -17.35
CA GLY A 77 -1.83 10.95 -17.97
C GLY A 77 -2.71 9.69 -18.00
N HIS A 78 -2.34 8.61 -17.32
CA HIS A 78 -3.17 7.39 -17.24
C HIS A 78 -3.13 6.70 -15.87
N GLN A 79 -3.94 5.65 -15.72
CA GLN A 79 -4.07 4.82 -14.52
C GLN A 79 -4.16 3.35 -14.92
N HIS A 80 -3.85 2.47 -13.98
CA HIS A 80 -4.01 1.03 -14.11
C HIS A 80 -5.02 0.47 -13.13
N THR A 81 -5.61 -0.66 -13.48
CA THR A 81 -6.29 -1.52 -12.53
C THR A 81 -5.45 -2.76 -12.26
N ILE A 82 -4.91 -2.86 -11.05
CA ILE A 82 -4.03 -3.95 -10.65
C ILE A 82 -4.69 -4.87 -9.65
N THR A 83 -4.22 -6.12 -9.60
CA THR A 83 -4.49 -7.05 -8.52
C THR A 83 -3.23 -7.23 -7.68
N VAL A 84 -3.25 -6.77 -6.44
CA VAL A 84 -2.13 -6.82 -5.50
C VAL A 84 -2.25 -8.03 -4.57
N PHE A 85 -1.12 -8.63 -4.23
CA PHE A 85 -1.04 -9.68 -3.21
C PHE A 85 0.30 -9.68 -2.48
N TRP A 86 0.30 -10.33 -1.31
CA TRP A 86 1.49 -10.55 -0.51
C TRP A 86 1.97 -11.99 -0.64
N ARG A 87 3.25 -12.19 -0.95
CA ARG A 87 3.88 -13.52 -0.99
C ARG A 87 5.36 -13.43 -0.64
N ASN A 88 5.81 -14.35 0.20
CA ASN A 88 7.22 -14.52 0.58
C ASN A 88 7.90 -13.23 1.09
N GLY A 89 7.16 -12.34 1.78
CA GLY A 89 7.72 -11.09 2.29
C GLY A 89 7.65 -9.90 1.33
N PHE A 90 7.04 -10.06 0.16
CA PHE A 90 6.98 -9.02 -0.87
C PHE A 90 5.54 -8.73 -1.31
N TRP A 91 5.27 -7.47 -1.62
CA TRP A 91 4.08 -7.05 -2.36
C TRP A 91 4.32 -7.23 -3.86
N MET A 92 3.35 -7.82 -4.54
CA MET A 92 3.47 -8.18 -5.94
C MET A 92 2.18 -7.88 -6.70
N ILE A 93 2.34 -7.58 -7.98
CA ILE A 93 1.24 -7.46 -8.94
C ILE A 93 0.96 -8.85 -9.53
N GLN A 94 -0.25 -9.37 -9.29
CA GLN A 94 -0.74 -10.64 -9.85
C GLN A 94 -1.19 -10.45 -11.30
N ARG A 95 -1.93 -9.38 -11.55
CA ARG A 95 -2.49 -8.99 -12.84
C ARG A 95 -2.51 -7.47 -12.94
N CYS A 96 -2.21 -6.94 -14.11
CA CYS A 96 -2.44 -5.52 -14.43
C CYS A 96 -3.20 -5.39 -15.75
N ASP A 97 -4.32 -4.65 -15.71
CA ASP A 97 -5.23 -4.45 -16.83
C ASP A 97 -5.57 -5.76 -17.57
N ASP A 98 -5.93 -5.64 -18.86
CA ASP A 98 -6.13 -6.76 -19.77
C ASP A 98 -4.89 -7.09 -20.61
N TYR A 99 -3.84 -6.27 -20.50
CA TYR A 99 -2.57 -6.43 -21.21
C TYR A 99 -1.44 -6.76 -20.20
N ASP A 100 -1.15 -8.05 -20.03
CA ASP A 100 -0.17 -8.56 -19.07
C ASP A 100 0.69 -9.67 -19.70
N ASP A 101 2.01 -9.46 -19.80
CA ASP A 101 2.98 -10.43 -20.36
C ASP A 101 3.74 -11.24 -19.28
N ARG A 102 3.26 -11.21 -18.03
CA ARG A 102 3.77 -11.89 -16.83
C ARG A 102 5.13 -11.43 -16.32
N GLN A 103 6.08 -11.12 -17.19
CA GLN A 103 7.42 -10.64 -16.84
C GLN A 103 7.39 -9.14 -16.54
N TYR A 104 6.70 -8.37 -17.37
CA TYR A 104 6.35 -6.99 -17.16
C TYR A 104 4.83 -6.86 -16.98
N ARG A 105 4.42 -5.91 -16.16
CA ARG A 105 3.00 -5.69 -15.86
C ARG A 105 2.53 -4.43 -16.55
N CYS A 106 1.28 -4.48 -17.00
CA CYS A 106 0.60 -3.39 -17.70
C CYS A 106 1.17 -3.14 -19.11
N LYS A 107 0.44 -2.35 -19.89
CA LYS A 107 0.87 -1.88 -21.22
C LYS A 107 2.20 -1.11 -21.16
N ASP A 108 2.49 -0.48 -20.03
CA ASP A 108 3.61 0.44 -19.78
C ASP A 108 4.87 -0.26 -19.20
N ARG A 109 4.78 -1.58 -19.02
CA ARG A 109 5.88 -2.44 -18.58
C ARG A 109 6.50 -2.03 -17.25
N HIS A 110 5.65 -1.86 -16.24
CA HIS A 110 6.07 -1.75 -14.85
C HIS A 110 6.68 -3.06 -14.36
N GLY A 111 7.58 -2.94 -13.38
CA GLY A 111 8.05 -4.09 -12.61
C GLY A 111 6.92 -4.81 -11.88
N LYS A 112 7.15 -6.08 -11.53
CA LYS A 112 6.17 -6.91 -10.84
C LYS A 112 6.04 -6.57 -9.35
N TYR A 113 7.07 -5.98 -8.75
CA TYR A 113 7.15 -5.72 -7.33
C TYR A 113 6.61 -4.35 -6.97
N LEU A 114 6.10 -4.25 -5.75
CA LEU A 114 5.65 -3.00 -5.15
C LEU A 114 6.45 -2.73 -3.88
N ILE A 115 6.76 -1.47 -3.64
CA ILE A 115 7.53 -1.01 -2.48
C ILE A 115 6.57 -0.28 -1.54
N GLU A 116 6.59 -0.61 -0.24
CA GLU A 116 5.86 0.16 0.77
C GLU A 116 6.48 1.56 0.86
N ASP A 117 5.71 2.62 0.62
CA ASP A 117 6.16 3.99 0.87
C ASP A 117 6.02 4.31 2.35
N ILE A 118 7.16 4.44 3.02
CA ILE A 118 7.26 4.61 4.47
C ILE A 118 7.15 6.11 4.86
N ASN A 119 7.01 7.02 3.89
CA ASN A 119 7.03 8.47 4.13
C ASN A 119 5.68 9.11 4.47
N VAL A 120 4.68 8.33 4.90
CA VAL A 120 3.34 8.84 5.28
C VAL A 120 3.20 9.04 6.78
#